data_AF-A0A6M0RYD9-F1
#
_entry.id   AF-A0A6M0RYD9-F1
#
_cell.length_a   1.000
_cell.length_b   1.000
_cell.length_c   1.000
_cell.angle_alpha   90.00
_cell.angle_beta   90.00
_cell.angle_gamma   90.00
#
_symmetry.space_group_name_H-M   'P 1'
#
loop_
_entity.id
_entity.type
_entity.pdbx_description
1 polymer ?
#
loop_
_entity_poly.entity_id
_entity_poly.type
_entity_poly.pdbx_seq_one_letter_code
_entity_poly.pdbx_strand_id
1 'polypeptide(L)'
;MLYLDNPVDEQIFQRMQSPILELLIKQCDDDIVSFSQKRKANKECADLWGKTHISLGLLATISSSLGAIFTFLSNPMPGAILTVVGAIASGSLTSSSPHQREAKRREIAKDCDVYISEAEGIRIKARKLGSEEEIVEAYEILLDIKRNTLTKIHKLN
;
A
#
# COMPACT_ATOMS: atom_id res chain seq x y z
N MET A 1 30.40 -23.53 39.16
CA MET A 1 28.97 -23.52 39.51
C MET A 1 28.67 -22.11 39.99
N LEU A 2 28.41 -21.19 39.07
CA LEU A 2 28.15 -19.78 39.36
C LEU A 2 26.64 -19.60 39.41
N TYR A 3 26.15 -19.18 40.57
CA TYR A 3 24.76 -18.98 40.91
C TYR A 3 24.10 -17.93 39.98
N LEU A 4 23.05 -18.34 39.27
CA LEU A 4 21.98 -17.46 38.81
C LEU A 4 21.05 -17.24 40.02
N ASP A 5 21.45 -16.39 40.97
CA ASP A 5 20.64 -16.07 42.17
C ASP A 5 19.95 -14.70 42.05
N ASN A 6 19.69 -14.28 40.82
CA ASN A 6 18.97 -13.04 40.56
C ASN A 6 17.58 -13.39 40.01
N PRO A 7 16.50 -13.21 40.79
CA PRO A 7 15.15 -13.58 40.37
C PRO A 7 14.69 -12.80 39.11
N VAL A 8 15.35 -11.69 38.82
CA VAL A 8 15.20 -10.93 37.57
C VAL A 8 15.74 -11.72 36.38
N ASP A 9 16.92 -12.33 36.49
CA ASP A 9 17.54 -13.08 35.40
C ASP A 9 16.79 -14.39 35.11
N GLU A 10 16.19 -15.02 36.12
CA GLU A 10 15.36 -16.23 35.96
C GLU A 10 13.99 -15.93 35.34
N GLN A 11 13.33 -14.81 35.71
CA GLN A 11 12.12 -14.32 35.03
C GLN A 11 12.40 -13.92 33.57
N ILE A 12 13.55 -13.30 33.32
CA ILE A 12 14.02 -12.96 31.97
C ILE A 12 14.25 -14.23 31.15
N PHE A 13 14.88 -15.24 31.73
CA PHE A 13 15.15 -16.52 31.08
C PHE A 13 13.87 -17.32 30.79
N GLN A 14 12.90 -17.34 31.70
CA GLN A 14 11.61 -18.00 31.47
C GLN A 14 10.71 -17.25 30.49
N ARG A 15 10.70 -15.91 30.47
CA ARG A 15 9.95 -15.14 29.46
C ARG A 15 10.56 -15.25 28.06
N MET A 16 11.89 -15.38 27.95
CA MET A 16 12.56 -15.70 26.69
C MET A 16 12.22 -17.10 26.16
N GLN A 17 11.65 -18.00 26.98
CA GLN A 17 11.20 -19.33 26.58
C GLN A 17 9.68 -19.41 26.30
N SER A 18 8.93 -18.30 26.33
CA SER A 18 7.49 -18.35 26.03
C SER A 18 7.28 -18.70 24.55
N PRO A 19 6.73 -19.89 24.22
CA PRO A 19 6.53 -20.31 22.83
C PRO A 19 5.50 -19.41 22.11
N ILE A 20 4.63 -18.75 22.87
CA ILE A 20 3.64 -17.79 22.36
C ILE A 20 4.36 -16.55 21.83
N LEU A 21 5.29 -15.98 22.61
CA LEU A 21 6.04 -14.79 22.21
C LEU A 21 6.94 -15.06 20.99
N GLU A 22 7.60 -16.21 20.94
CA GLU A 22 8.37 -16.61 19.76
C GLU A 22 7.51 -16.71 18.49
N LEU A 23 6.33 -17.32 18.61
CA LEU A 23 5.39 -17.45 17.50
C LEU A 23 4.89 -16.09 17.01
N LEU A 24 4.55 -15.18 17.93
CA LEU A 24 4.14 -13.81 17.59
C LEU A 24 5.26 -13.03 16.90
N ILE A 25 6.50 -13.11 17.41
CA ILE A 25 7.66 -12.47 16.78
C ILE A 25 7.84 -12.97 15.35
N LYS A 26 7.80 -14.29 15.16
CA LYS A 26 7.93 -14.90 13.83
C LYS A 26 6.81 -14.44 12.89
N GLN A 27 5.57 -14.43 13.39
CA GLN A 27 4.42 -13.99 12.61
C GLN A 27 4.55 -12.51 12.19
N CYS A 28 5.03 -11.64 13.09
CA CYS A 28 5.35 -10.25 12.76
C CYS A 28 6.47 -10.15 11.72
N ASP A 29 7.54 -10.94 11.83
CA ASP A 29 8.64 -10.94 10.85
C ASP A 29 8.14 -11.34 9.44
N ASP A 30 7.35 -12.42 9.35
CA ASP A 30 6.75 -12.88 8.10
C ASP A 30 5.78 -11.83 7.51
N ASP A 31 4.96 -11.23 8.38
CA ASP A 31 3.99 -10.21 8.00
C ASP A 31 4.67 -8.90 7.52
N ILE A 32 5.76 -8.47 8.16
CA ILE A 32 6.56 -7.30 7.73
C ILE A 32 7.07 -7.51 6.30
N VAL A 33 7.62 -8.69 5.99
CA VAL A 33 8.10 -9.02 4.65
C VAL A 33 6.93 -9.02 3.65
N SER A 34 5.83 -9.69 4.00
CA SER A 34 4.64 -9.79 3.14
C SER A 34 4.03 -8.42 2.83
N PHE A 35 3.86 -7.57 3.84
CA PHE A 35 3.29 -6.24 3.68
C PHE A 35 4.26 -5.28 2.98
N SER A 36 5.57 -5.46 3.13
CA SER A 36 6.57 -4.70 2.36
C SER A 36 6.45 -4.98 0.84
N GLN A 37 6.23 -6.24 0.47
CA GLN A 37 5.98 -6.62 -0.93
C GLN A 37 4.65 -6.03 -1.43
N LYS A 38 3.56 -6.16 -0.67
CA LYS A 38 2.26 -5.57 -1.01
C LYS A 38 2.33 -4.05 -1.14
N ARG A 39 3.05 -3.37 -0.25
CA ARG A 39 3.32 -1.93 -0.30
C ARG A 39 3.99 -1.56 -1.62
N LYS A 40 5.08 -2.25 -1.98
CA LYS A 40 5.82 -2.00 -3.22
C LYS A 40 4.93 -2.18 -4.45
N ALA A 41 4.20 -3.30 -4.53
CA ALA A 41 3.29 -3.58 -5.63
C ALA A 41 2.19 -2.51 -5.78
N ASN A 42 1.61 -2.03 -4.66
CA ASN A 42 0.61 -0.96 -4.72
C ASN A 42 1.22 0.39 -5.12
N LYS A 43 2.46 0.71 -4.72
CA LYS A 43 3.17 1.91 -5.20
C LYS A 43 3.43 1.86 -6.70
N GLU A 44 3.93 0.74 -7.20
CA GLU A 44 4.19 0.55 -8.64
C GLU A 44 2.89 0.65 -9.46
N CYS A 45 1.81 0.05 -8.97
CA CYS A 45 0.49 0.16 -9.61
C CYS A 45 -0.04 1.60 -9.57
N ALA A 46 0.13 2.32 -8.46
CA ALA A 46 -0.23 3.73 -8.36
C ALA A 46 0.54 4.58 -9.36
N ASP A 47 1.87 4.40 -9.46
CA ASP A 47 2.71 5.13 -10.41
C ASP A 47 2.28 4.86 -11.86
N LEU A 48 1.89 3.63 -12.18
CA LEU A 48 1.37 3.27 -13.50
C LEU A 48 0.06 4.01 -13.79
N TRP A 49 -0.90 4.01 -12.86
CA TRP A 49 -2.15 4.74 -13.02
C TRP A 49 -1.95 6.26 -13.13
N GLY A 50 -1.02 6.83 -12.36
CA GLY A 50 -0.64 8.24 -12.47
C GLY A 50 -0.07 8.58 -13.86
N LYS A 51 0.83 7.72 -14.38
CA LYS A 51 1.34 7.86 -15.76
C LYS A 51 0.24 7.77 -16.81
N THR A 52 -0.71 6.83 -16.66
CA THR A 52 -1.87 6.70 -17.55
C THR A 52 -2.76 7.94 -17.52
N HIS A 53 -3.00 8.52 -16.34
CA HIS A 53 -3.78 9.75 -16.22
C HIS A 53 -3.11 10.91 -16.98
N ILE A 54 -1.81 11.10 -16.76
CA ILE A 54 -1.03 12.16 -17.41
C ILE A 54 -0.98 11.95 -18.93
N SER A 55 -0.73 10.73 -19.41
CA SER A 55 -0.61 10.46 -20.84
C SER A 55 -1.92 10.65 -21.59
N LEU A 56 -3.05 10.20 -21.03
CA LEU A 56 -4.37 10.41 -21.62
C LEU A 56 -4.76 11.89 -21.60
N GLY A 57 -4.46 12.61 -20.51
CA GLY A 57 -4.71 14.06 -20.42
C GLY A 57 -3.90 14.85 -21.45
N LEU A 58 -2.63 14.50 -21.62
CA LEU A 58 -1.75 15.11 -22.63
C LEU A 58 -2.25 14.82 -24.04
N LEU A 59 -2.61 13.56 -24.33
CA LEU A 59 -3.16 13.17 -25.62
C LEU A 59 -4.43 13.96 -25.94
N ALA A 60 -5.38 14.05 -24.99
CA ALA A 60 -6.61 14.83 -25.17
C ALA A 60 -6.33 16.31 -25.46
N THR A 61 -5.37 16.92 -24.74
CA THR A 61 -5.00 18.33 -24.89
C THR A 61 -4.35 18.62 -26.24
N ILE A 62 -3.42 17.76 -26.67
CA ILE A 62 -2.74 17.90 -27.97
C ILE A 62 -3.75 17.70 -29.10
N SER A 63 -4.59 16.67 -29.02
CA SER A 63 -5.61 16.41 -30.04
C SER A 63 -6.61 17.56 -30.14
N SER A 64 -7.05 18.13 -29.01
CA SER A 64 -7.93 19.31 -29.01
C SER A 64 -7.26 20.53 -29.66
N SER A 65 -6.01 20.82 -29.29
CA SER A 65 -5.26 21.97 -29.82
C SER A 65 -5.04 21.86 -31.33
N LEU A 66 -4.56 20.70 -31.80
CA LEU A 66 -4.36 20.45 -33.23
C LEU A 66 -5.68 20.42 -34.00
N GLY A 67 -6.73 19.83 -33.42
CA GLY A 67 -8.06 19.78 -34.04
C GLY A 67 -8.63 21.17 -34.26
N ALA A 68 -8.45 22.08 -33.29
CA ALA A 68 -8.82 23.48 -33.43
C ALA A 68 -8.06 24.16 -34.59
N ILE A 69 -6.73 23.97 -34.69
CA ILE A 69 -5.92 24.53 -35.78
C ILE A 69 -6.41 24.05 -37.14
N PHE A 70 -6.63 22.75 -37.31
CA PHE A 70 -7.10 22.21 -38.60
C PHE A 70 -8.52 22.68 -38.96
N THR A 71 -9.35 22.91 -37.95
CA THR A 71 -10.68 23.53 -38.14
C THR A 71 -10.53 24.96 -38.67
N PHE A 72 -9.64 25.78 -38.10
CA PHE A 72 -9.36 27.13 -38.61
C PHE A 72 -8.76 27.14 -40.02
N LEU A 73 -7.92 26.15 -40.33
CA LEU A 73 -7.34 25.99 -41.67
C LEU A 73 -8.32 25.40 -42.70
N SER A 74 -9.60 25.21 -42.35
CA SER A 74 -10.63 24.62 -43.21
C SER A 74 -10.23 23.22 -43.76
N ASN A 75 -9.49 22.46 -42.96
CA ASN A 75 -9.07 21.09 -43.27
C ASN A 75 -9.88 20.09 -42.44
N PRO A 76 -11.05 19.63 -42.94
CA PRO A 76 -12.02 18.92 -42.11
C PRO A 76 -11.58 17.50 -41.72
N MET A 77 -10.85 16.79 -42.58
CA MET A 77 -10.45 15.39 -42.33
C MET A 77 -9.50 15.25 -41.13
N PRO A 78 -8.36 15.97 -41.07
CA PRO A 78 -7.49 15.93 -39.89
C PRO A 78 -8.18 16.42 -38.62
N GLY A 79 -9.02 17.46 -38.73
CA GLY A 79 -9.80 17.98 -37.60
C GLY A 79 -10.73 16.92 -37.00
N ALA A 80 -11.52 16.24 -37.84
CA ALA A 80 -12.43 15.19 -37.41
C ALA A 80 -11.70 14.01 -36.73
N ILE A 81 -10.57 13.57 -37.30
CA ILE A 81 -9.75 12.50 -36.71
C ILE A 81 -9.28 12.90 -35.29
N LEU A 82 -8.78 14.12 -35.13
CA LEU A 82 -8.28 14.60 -33.84
C LEU A 82 -9.39 14.77 -32.80
N THR A 83 -10.60 15.18 -33.22
CA THR A 83 -11.78 15.20 -32.34
C THR A 83 -12.10 13.81 -31.81
N VAL A 84 -12.09 12.79 -32.67
CA VAL A 84 -12.33 11.40 -32.26
C VAL A 84 -11.25 10.91 -31.30
N VAL A 85 -9.97 11.17 -31.57
CA VAL A 85 -8.86 10.79 -30.66
C VAL A 85 -9.01 11.47 -29.29
N GLY A 86 -9.31 12.77 -29.27
CA GLY A 86 -9.53 13.52 -28.03
C GLY A 86 -10.73 12.98 -27.22
N ALA A 87 -11.81 12.61 -27.91
CA ALA A 87 -12.98 12.00 -27.29
C ALA A 87 -12.68 10.62 -26.70
N ILE A 88 -11.93 9.77 -27.40
CA ILE A 88 -11.50 8.46 -26.90
C ILE A 88 -10.61 8.62 -25.66
N ALA A 89 -9.64 9.54 -25.70
CA ALA A 89 -8.75 9.81 -24.56
C ALA A 89 -9.54 10.31 -23.33
N SER A 90 -10.48 11.24 -23.54
CA SER A 90 -11.35 11.79 -22.49
C SER A 90 -12.30 10.73 -21.93
N GLY A 91 -12.94 9.94 -22.80
CA GLY A 91 -13.79 8.83 -22.40
C GLY A 91 -13.02 7.75 -21.62
N SER A 92 -11.76 7.52 -21.97
CA SER A 92 -10.86 6.61 -21.23
C SER A 92 -10.54 7.15 -19.84
N LEU A 93 -10.29 8.45 -19.69
CA LEU A 93 -10.11 9.09 -18.38
C LEU A 93 -11.35 8.93 -17.50
N THR A 94 -12.54 9.14 -18.04
CA THR A 94 -13.80 9.02 -17.29
C THR A 94 -14.08 7.57 -16.91
N SER A 95 -14.05 6.64 -17.87
CA SER A 95 -14.39 5.23 -17.66
C SER A 95 -13.40 4.50 -16.74
N SER A 96 -12.10 4.69 -16.95
CA SER A 96 -11.08 4.00 -16.15
C SER A 96 -10.79 4.70 -14.83
N SER A 97 -11.08 6.02 -14.73
CA SER A 97 -10.87 6.85 -13.54
C SER A 97 -9.45 6.68 -12.95
N PRO A 98 -8.39 6.87 -13.76
CA PRO A 98 -7.02 6.47 -13.40
C PRO A 98 -6.52 7.24 -12.16
N HIS A 99 -6.90 8.51 -12.01
CA HIS A 99 -6.58 9.31 -10.82
C HIS A 99 -7.16 8.71 -9.52
N GLN A 100 -8.42 8.24 -9.55
CA GLN A 100 -9.02 7.61 -8.37
C GLN A 100 -8.35 6.28 -8.04
N ARG A 101 -7.96 5.51 -9.06
CA ARG A 101 -7.23 4.24 -8.88
C ARG A 101 -5.84 4.48 -8.31
N GLU A 102 -5.12 5.47 -8.80
CA GLU A 102 -3.84 5.92 -8.24
C GLU A 102 -4.00 6.27 -6.75
N ALA A 103 -4.95 7.15 -6.42
CA ALA A 103 -5.16 7.61 -5.05
C ALA A 103 -5.46 6.45 -4.09
N LYS A 104 -6.36 5.54 -4.48
CA LYS A 104 -6.69 4.34 -3.69
C LYS A 104 -5.48 3.42 -3.49
N ARG A 105 -4.66 3.21 -4.53
CA ARG A 105 -3.44 2.39 -4.44
C ARG A 105 -2.38 3.05 -3.55
N ARG A 106 -2.24 4.38 -3.59
CA ARG A 106 -1.38 5.15 -2.65
C ARG A 106 -1.87 5.02 -1.21
N GLU A 107 -3.18 5.11 -0.96
CA GLU A 107 -3.77 4.94 0.36
C GLU A 107 -3.43 3.56 0.94
N ILE A 108 -3.63 2.50 0.17
CA ILE A 108 -3.24 1.14 0.59
C ILE A 108 -1.76 1.03 0.89
N ALA A 109 -0.90 1.64 0.08
CA ALA A 109 0.54 1.62 0.35
C ALA A 109 0.86 2.29 1.70
N LYS A 110 0.13 3.34 2.09
CA LYS A 110 0.24 3.96 3.42
C LYS A 110 -0.31 3.05 4.51
N ASP A 111 -1.43 2.38 4.29
CA ASP A 111 -1.99 1.41 5.25
C ASP A 111 -1.03 0.24 5.51
N CYS A 112 -0.32 -0.22 4.47
CA CYS A 112 0.77 -1.19 4.63
C CYS A 112 1.92 -0.63 5.47
N ASP A 113 2.30 0.64 5.27
CA ASP A 113 3.35 1.30 6.07
C ASP A 113 2.97 1.39 7.55
N VAL A 114 1.72 1.76 7.86
CA VAL A 114 1.18 1.75 9.22
C VAL A 114 1.27 0.35 9.83
N TYR A 115 0.78 -0.66 9.11
CA TYR A 115 0.82 -2.04 9.60
C TYR A 115 2.24 -2.53 9.87
N ILE A 116 3.20 -2.26 8.97
CA ILE A 116 4.61 -2.64 9.15
C ILE A 116 5.17 -1.98 10.42
N SER A 117 4.91 -0.68 10.61
CA SER A 117 5.38 0.06 11.79
C SER A 117 4.83 -0.52 13.09
N GLU A 118 3.54 -0.86 13.14
CA GLU A 118 2.92 -1.48 14.31
C GLU A 118 3.48 -2.88 14.58
N ALA A 119 3.65 -3.70 13.54
CA ALA A 119 4.25 -5.03 13.64
C ALA A 119 5.70 -4.97 14.15
N GLU A 120 6.50 -3.99 13.69
CA GLU A 120 7.85 -3.74 14.19
C GLU A 120 7.84 -3.30 15.66
N GLY A 121 6.90 -2.44 16.06
CA GLY A 121 6.72 -2.02 17.44
C GLY A 121 6.43 -3.19 18.38
N ILE A 122 5.52 -4.07 17.98
CA ILE A 122 5.18 -5.29 18.74
C ILE A 122 6.37 -6.25 18.80
N ARG A 123 7.06 -6.46 17.67
CA ARG A 123 8.28 -7.29 17.62
C ARG A 123 9.34 -6.78 18.60
N ILE A 124 9.56 -5.47 18.66
CA ILE A 124 10.54 -4.86 19.57
C ILE A 124 10.09 -5.02 21.02
N LYS A 125 8.82 -4.79 21.34
CA LYS A 125 8.27 -4.96 22.70
C LYS A 125 8.39 -6.41 23.18
N ALA A 126 8.07 -7.37 22.31
CA ALA A 126 8.20 -8.79 22.62
C ALA A 126 9.65 -9.20 22.91
N ARG A 127 10.61 -8.67 22.15
CA ARG A 127 12.05 -8.92 22.39
C ARG A 127 12.60 -8.20 23.62
N LYS A 128 11.99 -7.08 24.04
CA LYS A 128 12.40 -6.29 25.22
C LYS A 128 11.67 -6.67 26.51
N LEU A 129 11.05 -7.85 26.56
CA LEU A 129 10.41 -8.41 27.76
C LEU A 129 9.19 -7.61 28.26
N GLY A 130 8.38 -7.06 27.34
CA GLY A 130 7.05 -6.56 27.68
C GLY A 130 6.20 -7.63 28.39
N SER A 131 5.15 -7.22 29.11
CA SER A 131 4.21 -8.20 29.66
C SER A 131 3.58 -8.98 28.51
N GLU A 132 3.45 -10.30 28.66
CA GLU A 132 2.83 -11.15 27.63
C GLU A 132 1.40 -10.68 27.33
N GLU A 133 0.65 -10.26 28.36
CA GLU A 133 -0.70 -9.69 28.24
C GLU A 133 -0.72 -8.43 27.36
N GLU A 134 0.19 -7.48 27.61
CA GLU A 134 0.29 -6.24 26.83
C GLU A 134 0.68 -6.51 25.37
N ILE A 135 1.53 -7.51 25.15
CA ILE A 135 1.97 -7.90 23.80
C ILE A 135 0.82 -8.56 23.04
N VAL A 136 0.05 -9.44 23.70
CA VAL A 136 -1.12 -10.10 23.12
C VAL A 136 -2.19 -9.06 22.78
N GLU A 137 -2.50 -8.14 23.70
CA GLU A 137 -3.47 -7.06 23.44
C GLU A 137 -3.05 -6.18 22.25
N ALA A 138 -1.78 -5.77 22.21
CA ALA A 138 -1.26 -5.01 21.06
C ALA A 138 -1.35 -5.81 19.75
N TYR A 139 -1.11 -7.12 19.82
CA TYR A 139 -1.21 -8.00 18.66
C TYR A 139 -2.65 -8.20 18.18
N GLU A 140 -3.64 -8.23 19.07
CA GLU A 140 -5.06 -8.27 18.68
C GLU A 140 -5.45 -7.02 17.88
N ILE A 141 -5.01 -5.84 18.31
CA ILE A 141 -5.19 -4.59 17.55
C ILE A 141 -4.50 -4.68 16.18
N LEU A 142 -3.29 -5.23 16.13
CA LEU A 142 -2.55 -5.44 14.88
C LEU A 142 -3.34 -6.35 13.91
N LEU A 143 -4.02 -7.39 14.40
CA LEU A 143 -4.84 -8.29 13.58
C LEU A 143 -6.04 -7.56 12.94
N ASP A 144 -6.64 -6.60 13.64
CA ASP A 144 -7.72 -5.79 13.07
C ASP A 144 -7.22 -4.86 11.96
N ILE A 145 -6.06 -4.22 12.16
CA ILE A 145 -5.39 -3.44 11.11
C ILE A 145 -5.08 -4.34 9.91
N LYS A 146 -4.52 -5.53 10.15
CA LYS A 146 -4.23 -6.54 9.11
C LYS A 146 -5.47 -6.85 8.29
N ARG A 147 -6.59 -7.17 8.95
CA ARG A 147 -7.84 -7.55 8.31
C ARG A 147 -8.38 -6.41 7.44
N ASN A 148 -8.37 -5.19 7.97
CA ASN A 148 -8.83 -4.00 7.25
C ASN A 148 -7.99 -3.72 6.00
N THR A 149 -6.67 -3.73 6.13
CA THR A 149 -5.76 -3.48 5.01
C THR A 149 -5.87 -4.55 3.94
N LEU A 150 -5.92 -5.84 4.32
CA LEU A 150 -6.10 -6.94 3.37
C LEU A 150 -7.46 -6.87 2.66
N THR A 151 -8.51 -6.47 3.36
CA THR A 151 -9.85 -6.27 2.75
C THR A 151 -9.82 -5.18 1.69
N LYS A 152 -9.14 -4.05 1.96
CA LYS A 152 -8.97 -2.98 0.97
C LYS A 152 -8.18 -3.48 -0.25
N ILE A 153 -7.09 -4.23 -0.04
CA ILE A 153 -6.29 -4.83 -1.12
C ILE A 153 -7.13 -5.76 -1.98
N HIS A 154 -7.92 -6.65 -1.36
CA HIS A 154 -8.75 -7.62 -2.08
C HIS A 154 -9.82 -6.94 -2.94
N LYS A 155 -10.44 -5.85 -2.46
CA LYS A 155 -11.46 -5.09 -3.21
C LYS A 155 -10.92 -4.38 -4.47
N LEU A 156 -9.60 -4.26 -4.61
CA LEU A 156 -8.97 -3.52 -5.71
C LEU A 156 -8.30 -4.42 -6.74
N ASN A 157 -8.15 -5.71 -6.43
CA ASN A 157 -7.74 -6.74 -7.39
C ASN A 157 -8.97 -7.27 -8.13
#